data_AF-A0A7S2SUG2-F1
#
_entry.id   AF-A0A7S2SUG2-F1
#
_cell.length_a   1.000
_cell.length_b   1.000
_cell.length_c   1.000
_cell.angle_alpha   90.00
_cell.angle_beta   90.00
_cell.angle_gamma   90.00
#
_symmetry.space_group_name_H-M   'P 1'
#
loop_
_entity.id
_entity.type
_entity.pdbx_description
1 polymer ?
#
loop_
_entity_poly.entity_id
_entity_poly.type
_entity_poly.pdbx_seq_one_letter_code
_entity_poly.pdbx_strand_id
1 'polypeptide(L)'
;VDAIGGGPPAGGGGGGGGGAVLLSKSTAAQNTALHFACAAGHAEVARFLLGKNAPVNEPNGYNNTALHLASMAERRSEATVLELLKHGAATTIRNNRGASALHFAVQATTCDLQGPTLDDRMAVLRHLLEEGGNPNAQDDDGTTALHIVAVRSPRRVLQLLVDYGANIHARDGKGRTPKELVQLDHALQTQPPVKKPGSCRGSSRRSVHSRGRGPAELLEMVEILEELEADGVGGGPAATAAFGTVSEEKVSSHK
;
A
#
# COMPACT_ATOMS: atom_id res chain seq x y z
N VAL A 1 13.04 -2.58 -43.48
CA VAL A 1 11.82 -2.15 -44.21
C VAL A 1 10.88 -3.33 -44.24
N ASP A 2 9.60 -3.06 -43.99
CA ASP A 2 8.47 -3.99 -43.86
C ASP A 2 8.37 -4.80 -42.56
N ALA A 3 7.36 -4.47 -41.74
CA ALA A 3 6.08 -5.17 -41.77
C ALA A 3 5.10 -4.58 -40.75
N ILE A 4 4.10 -3.91 -41.30
CA ILE A 4 2.79 -3.58 -40.72
C ILE A 4 1.99 -4.87 -40.45
N GLY A 5 1.28 -4.96 -39.32
CA GLY A 5 0.22 -5.96 -39.15
C GLY A 5 -0.17 -6.24 -37.70
N GLY A 6 -1.42 -5.91 -37.35
CA GLY A 6 -2.11 -6.48 -36.18
C GLY A 6 -2.75 -5.46 -35.24
N GLY A 7 -3.81 -4.77 -35.68
CA GLY A 7 -4.74 -4.14 -34.75
C GLY A 7 -5.67 -5.19 -34.11
N PRO A 8 -6.11 -5.02 -32.84
CA PRO A 8 -7.20 -5.83 -32.29
C PRO A 8 -8.57 -5.23 -32.67
N PRO A 9 -9.64 -6.05 -32.63
CA PRO A 9 -10.87 -5.78 -33.35
C PRO A 9 -11.73 -4.70 -32.69
N ALA A 10 -12.25 -3.80 -33.51
CA ALA A 10 -13.43 -3.01 -33.20
C ALA A 10 -14.67 -3.92 -33.32
N GLY A 11 -15.24 -4.29 -32.17
CA GLY A 11 -16.59 -4.86 -32.06
C GLY A 11 -17.52 -3.79 -31.50
N GLY A 12 -18.41 -3.27 -32.35
CA GLY A 12 -19.45 -2.32 -31.97
C GLY A 12 -20.68 -2.98 -31.36
N GLY A 13 -21.48 -2.19 -30.64
CA GLY A 13 -22.85 -2.56 -30.27
C GLY A 13 -23.43 -1.86 -29.04
N GLY A 14 -24.01 -0.67 -29.24
CA GLY A 14 -25.33 -0.28 -28.69
C GLY A 14 -25.55 -0.04 -27.19
N GLY A 15 -25.90 1.21 -26.86
CA GLY A 15 -26.94 1.51 -25.86
C GLY A 15 -26.50 2.06 -24.50
N GLY A 16 -26.80 3.33 -24.22
CA GLY A 16 -26.79 3.90 -22.86
C GLY A 16 -25.88 5.12 -22.67
N GLY A 17 -26.28 6.28 -23.17
CA GLY A 17 -25.60 7.56 -22.97
C GLY A 17 -25.60 7.96 -21.49
N GLY A 18 -24.42 7.92 -20.86
CA GLY A 18 -24.18 8.36 -19.48
C GLY A 18 -22.90 7.77 -18.87
N GLY A 19 -22.59 6.50 -19.16
CA GLY A 19 -21.43 5.80 -18.58
C GLY A 19 -20.11 5.95 -19.34
N ALA A 20 -20.15 6.26 -20.64
CA ALA A 20 -18.96 6.22 -21.50
C ALA A 20 -17.91 7.31 -21.20
N VAL A 21 -18.31 8.43 -20.60
CA VAL A 21 -17.39 9.55 -20.33
C VAL A 21 -16.55 9.30 -19.07
N LEU A 22 -17.09 8.62 -18.07
CA LEU A 22 -16.38 8.35 -16.80
C LEU A 22 -15.37 7.20 -16.93
N LEU A 23 -15.60 6.30 -17.88
CA LEU A 23 -14.71 5.21 -18.25
C LEU A 23 -13.68 5.60 -19.31
N SER A 24 -13.49 6.89 -19.61
CA SER A 24 -12.45 7.30 -20.56
C SER A 24 -11.07 6.94 -20.00
N LYS A 25 -10.54 5.79 -20.40
CA LYS A 25 -9.23 5.28 -20.02
C LYS A 25 -8.19 5.89 -20.97
N SER A 26 -7.16 6.54 -20.41
CA SER A 26 -6.03 7.03 -21.22
C SER A 26 -5.29 5.87 -21.89
N THR A 27 -4.79 6.05 -23.11
CA THR A 27 -4.30 4.96 -23.97
C THR A 27 -3.05 4.23 -23.46
N ALA A 28 -2.19 4.89 -22.68
CA ALA A 28 -0.92 4.28 -22.23
C ALA A 28 -1.04 3.50 -20.91
N ALA A 29 -1.76 4.03 -19.93
CA ALA A 29 -1.86 3.45 -18.57
C ALA A 29 -3.28 2.98 -18.21
N GLN A 30 -4.25 3.16 -19.10
CA GLN A 30 -5.67 2.87 -18.89
C GLN A 30 -6.27 3.51 -17.63
N ASN A 31 -5.74 4.67 -17.21
CA ASN A 31 -6.26 5.42 -16.07
C ASN A 31 -7.58 6.11 -16.42
N THR A 32 -8.58 5.97 -15.56
CA THR A 32 -9.83 6.76 -15.59
C THR A 32 -9.63 8.13 -14.93
N ALA A 33 -10.60 9.04 -15.08
CA ALA A 33 -10.59 10.33 -14.39
C ALA A 33 -10.45 10.19 -12.86
N LEU A 34 -11.08 9.14 -12.28
CA LEU A 34 -11.01 8.87 -10.84
C LEU A 34 -9.58 8.50 -10.41
N HIS A 35 -8.85 7.73 -11.21
CA HIS A 35 -7.44 7.40 -10.93
C HIS A 35 -6.56 8.65 -10.81
N PHE A 36 -6.72 9.61 -11.72
CA PHE A 36 -5.97 10.86 -11.68
C PHE A 36 -6.34 11.74 -10.49
N ALA A 37 -7.64 11.86 -10.19
CA ALA A 37 -8.11 12.61 -9.04
C ALA A 37 -7.53 12.04 -7.73
N CYS A 38 -7.49 10.71 -7.62
CA CYS A 38 -6.96 10.02 -6.44
C CYS A 38 -5.44 10.11 -6.33
N ALA A 39 -4.70 9.94 -7.43
CA ALA A 39 -3.25 10.12 -7.44
C ALA A 39 -2.82 11.55 -7.06
N ALA A 40 -3.64 12.55 -7.44
CA ALA A 40 -3.41 13.96 -7.09
C ALA A 40 -3.89 14.34 -5.68
N GLY A 41 -4.66 13.48 -5.01
CA GLY A 41 -5.23 13.78 -3.68
C GLY A 41 -6.36 14.82 -3.71
N HIS A 42 -7.12 14.90 -4.80
CA HIS A 42 -8.22 15.84 -4.98
C HIS A 42 -9.53 15.22 -4.52
N ALA A 43 -9.75 15.19 -3.20
CA ALA A 43 -10.94 14.58 -2.59
C ALA A 43 -12.27 15.11 -3.15
N GLU A 44 -12.38 16.42 -3.41
CA GLU A 44 -13.62 17.00 -3.97
C GLU A 44 -13.88 16.55 -5.41
N VAL A 45 -12.83 16.40 -6.22
CA VAL A 45 -12.96 15.87 -7.59
C VAL A 45 -13.32 14.39 -7.54
N ALA A 46 -12.71 13.62 -6.64
CA ALA A 46 -13.05 12.22 -6.44
C ALA A 46 -14.52 12.07 -5.98
N ARG A 47 -14.97 12.85 -5.00
CA ARG A 47 -16.35 12.90 -4.52
C ARG A 47 -17.32 13.22 -5.65
N PHE A 48 -17.01 14.23 -6.47
CA PHE A 48 -17.85 14.60 -7.62
C PHE A 48 -17.96 13.46 -8.64
N LEU A 49 -16.85 12.80 -8.97
CA LEU A 49 -16.83 11.67 -9.90
C LEU A 49 -17.62 10.47 -9.35
N LEU A 50 -17.44 10.13 -8.07
CA LEU A 50 -18.18 9.06 -7.40
C LEU A 50 -19.68 9.36 -7.35
N GLY A 51 -20.07 10.63 -7.10
CA GLY A 51 -21.45 11.10 -7.17
C GLY A 51 -22.06 11.06 -8.58
N LYS A 52 -21.24 10.90 -9.62
CA LYS A 52 -21.68 10.64 -11.01
C LYS A 52 -21.67 9.16 -11.37
N ASN A 53 -21.62 8.27 -10.37
CA ASN A 53 -21.53 6.82 -10.54
C ASN A 53 -20.25 6.38 -11.27
N ALA A 54 -19.13 7.10 -11.08
CA ALA A 54 -17.84 6.59 -11.50
C ALA A 54 -17.54 5.27 -10.78
N PRO A 55 -17.14 4.22 -11.49
CA PRO A 55 -16.90 2.93 -10.89
C PRO A 55 -15.63 2.96 -10.01
N VAL A 56 -15.84 2.76 -8.70
CA VAL A 56 -14.82 2.92 -7.65
C VAL A 56 -13.68 1.89 -7.75
N ASN A 57 -14.00 0.67 -8.21
CA ASN A 57 -13.09 -0.46 -8.26
C ASN A 57 -12.53 -0.75 -9.67
N GLU A 58 -12.67 0.19 -10.62
CA GLU A 58 -12.10 -0.02 -11.96
C GLU A 58 -10.58 -0.16 -11.89
N PRO A 59 -10.01 -1.22 -12.49
CA PRO A 59 -8.58 -1.33 -12.66
C PRO A 59 -8.07 -0.50 -13.84
N ASN A 60 -6.91 0.12 -13.65
CA ASN A 60 -6.09 0.65 -14.73
C ASN A 60 -5.22 -0.46 -15.38
N GLY A 61 -4.29 -0.08 -16.28
CA GLY A 61 -3.47 -1.03 -17.04
C GLY A 61 -2.46 -1.82 -16.20
N TYR A 62 -2.24 -1.40 -14.95
CA TYR A 62 -1.42 -2.10 -13.96
C TYR A 62 -2.27 -2.90 -12.97
N ASN A 63 -3.58 -2.96 -13.18
CA ASN A 63 -4.57 -3.48 -12.24
C ASN A 63 -4.59 -2.74 -10.89
N ASN A 64 -4.13 -1.49 -10.87
CA ASN A 64 -4.32 -0.61 -9.72
C ASN A 64 -5.73 -0.03 -9.78
N THR A 65 -6.42 -0.01 -8.65
CA THR A 65 -7.67 0.73 -8.47
C THR A 65 -7.40 2.17 -8.02
N ALA A 66 -8.43 3.01 -8.00
CA ALA A 66 -8.35 4.36 -7.45
C ALA A 66 -7.82 4.38 -6.00
N LEU A 67 -8.16 3.35 -5.20
CA LEU A 67 -7.69 3.21 -3.81
C LEU A 67 -6.17 3.02 -3.73
N HIS A 68 -5.58 2.18 -4.59
CA HIS A 68 -4.12 1.98 -4.63
C HIS A 68 -3.37 3.31 -4.84
N LEU A 69 -3.87 4.15 -5.76
CA LEU A 69 -3.26 5.44 -6.07
C LEU A 69 -3.50 6.47 -4.96
N ALA A 70 -4.70 6.48 -4.35
CA ALA A 70 -5.00 7.36 -3.22
C ALA A 70 -4.12 7.05 -2.00
N SER A 71 -3.84 5.76 -1.74
CA SER A 71 -2.98 5.30 -0.65
C SER A 71 -1.52 5.74 -0.79
N MET A 72 -1.05 5.95 -2.03
CA MET A 72 0.31 6.42 -2.32
C MET A 72 0.43 7.95 -2.43
N ALA A 73 -0.70 8.65 -2.49
CA ALA A 73 -0.71 10.09 -2.78
C ALA A 73 -0.01 10.91 -1.68
N GLU A 74 0.72 11.94 -2.11
CA GLU A 74 1.49 12.81 -1.21
C GLU A 74 0.67 13.95 -0.59
N ARG A 75 -0.57 14.17 -1.01
CA ARG A 75 -1.39 15.29 -0.51
C ARG A 75 -2.79 14.79 -0.19
N ARG A 76 -3.30 15.12 1.00
CA ARG A 76 -4.70 14.87 1.41
C ARG A 76 -5.20 13.45 1.04
N SER A 77 -4.32 12.46 1.22
CA SER A 77 -4.60 11.06 0.91
C SER A 77 -5.73 10.53 1.79
N GLU A 78 -5.75 10.91 3.08
CA GLU A 78 -6.80 10.50 4.03
C GLU A 78 -8.21 10.84 3.53
N ALA A 79 -8.48 12.12 3.24
CA ALA A 79 -9.81 12.53 2.79
C ALA A 79 -10.24 11.80 1.51
N THR A 80 -9.31 11.58 0.59
CA THR A 80 -9.57 10.86 -0.67
C THR A 80 -9.85 9.38 -0.42
N VAL A 81 -9.07 8.73 0.45
CA VAL A 81 -9.24 7.33 0.85
C VAL A 81 -10.57 7.13 1.55
N LEU A 82 -10.94 8.00 2.49
CA LEU A 82 -12.22 7.95 3.19
C LEU A 82 -13.41 8.07 2.24
N GLU A 83 -13.37 8.97 1.27
CA GLU A 83 -14.43 9.08 0.26
C GLU A 83 -14.52 7.82 -0.61
N LEU A 84 -13.39 7.22 -1.00
CA LEU A 84 -13.39 5.95 -1.73
C LEU A 84 -14.00 4.82 -0.89
N LEU A 85 -13.63 4.70 0.39
CA LEU A 85 -14.13 3.67 1.30
C LEU A 85 -15.63 3.81 1.54
N LYS A 86 -16.14 5.03 1.78
CA LYS A 86 -17.59 5.32 1.87
C LYS A 86 -18.38 4.90 0.63
N HIS A 87 -17.75 4.96 -0.54
CA HIS A 87 -18.35 4.56 -1.81
C HIS A 87 -18.08 3.09 -2.19
N GLY A 88 -17.60 2.26 -1.25
CA GLY A 88 -17.44 0.81 -1.45
C GLY A 88 -16.16 0.39 -2.16
N ALA A 89 -15.08 1.16 -2.01
CA ALA A 89 -13.77 0.74 -2.51
C ALA A 89 -13.29 -0.54 -1.81
N ALA A 90 -12.91 -1.55 -2.58
CA ALA A 90 -12.42 -2.81 -2.04
C ALA A 90 -10.94 -2.70 -1.64
N THR A 91 -10.64 -2.97 -0.37
CA THR A 91 -9.28 -3.00 0.22
C THR A 91 -8.49 -4.27 -0.14
N THR A 92 -9.18 -5.30 -0.60
CA THR A 92 -8.63 -6.65 -0.88
C THR A 92 -8.10 -6.83 -2.30
N ILE A 93 -8.39 -5.90 -3.22
CA ILE A 93 -7.93 -6.00 -4.62
C ILE A 93 -6.41 -5.90 -4.66
N ARG A 94 -5.79 -6.76 -5.49
CA ARG A 94 -4.34 -6.81 -5.71
C ARG A 94 -4.03 -6.39 -7.15
N ASN A 95 -2.97 -5.62 -7.34
CA ASN A 95 -2.52 -5.20 -8.66
C ASN A 95 -1.71 -6.29 -9.39
N ASN A 96 -1.12 -5.98 -10.54
CA ASN A 96 -0.29 -6.91 -11.34
C ASN A 96 1.02 -7.35 -10.66
N ARG A 97 1.34 -6.81 -9.49
CA ARG A 97 2.47 -7.23 -8.65
C ARG A 97 2.00 -7.91 -7.38
N GLY A 98 0.71 -8.23 -7.28
CA GLY A 98 0.13 -8.77 -6.06
C GLY A 98 0.02 -7.76 -4.91
N ALA A 99 0.37 -6.49 -5.11
CA ALA A 99 0.34 -5.48 -4.06
C ALA A 99 -1.09 -5.00 -3.83
N SER A 100 -1.49 -4.93 -2.56
CA SER A 100 -2.77 -4.37 -2.10
C SER A 100 -2.66 -2.88 -1.78
N ALA A 101 -3.79 -2.19 -1.57
CA ALA A 101 -3.80 -0.80 -1.12
C ALA A 101 -2.96 -0.56 0.16
N LEU A 102 -2.92 -1.54 1.06
CA LEU A 102 -2.09 -1.48 2.27
C LEU A 102 -0.59 -1.45 1.95
N HIS A 103 -0.12 -2.22 0.95
CA HIS A 103 1.27 -2.18 0.50
C HIS A 103 1.66 -0.81 -0.02
N PHE A 104 0.76 -0.16 -0.77
CA PHE A 104 0.98 1.21 -1.27
C PHE A 104 1.02 2.23 -0.13
N ALA A 105 0.11 2.12 0.85
CA ALA A 105 0.10 3.01 2.02
C ALA A 105 1.37 2.89 2.86
N VAL A 106 1.85 1.66 3.10
CA VAL A 106 3.13 1.40 3.77
C VAL A 106 4.30 1.91 2.95
N GLN A 107 4.32 1.68 1.64
CA GLN A 107 5.38 2.22 0.78
C GLN A 107 5.41 3.75 0.84
N ALA A 108 4.26 4.40 0.94
CA ALA A 108 4.16 5.84 1.10
C ALA A 108 4.84 6.32 2.40
N THR A 109 4.83 5.54 3.50
CA THR A 109 5.55 5.90 4.74
C THR A 109 7.06 5.77 4.64
N THR A 110 7.58 5.09 3.61
CA THR A 110 9.04 4.90 3.39
C THR A 110 9.67 5.97 2.50
N CYS A 111 8.86 6.78 1.82
CA CYS A 111 9.35 7.80 0.91
C CYS A 111 9.63 9.09 1.69
N ASP A 112 10.91 9.47 1.81
CA ASP A 112 11.40 10.75 2.39
C ASP A 112 11.02 11.99 1.55
N LEU A 113 9.92 11.93 0.80
CA LEU A 113 9.47 13.05 0.00
C LEU A 113 8.87 14.10 0.95
N GLN A 114 9.22 15.35 0.67
CA GLN A 114 8.72 16.53 1.36
C GLN A 114 7.20 16.64 1.12
N GLY A 115 6.46 15.92 1.96
CA GLY A 115 5.06 15.56 1.74
C GLY A 115 4.26 15.59 3.05
N PRO A 116 3.14 14.85 3.12
CA PRO A 116 2.22 14.92 4.24
C PRO A 116 2.88 14.34 5.49
N THR A 117 2.41 14.78 6.65
CA THR A 117 2.96 14.39 7.96
C THR A 117 2.86 12.87 8.12
N LEU A 118 3.78 12.25 8.87
CA LEU A 118 3.70 10.81 9.16
C LEU A 118 2.32 10.44 9.74
N ASP A 119 1.70 11.33 10.52
CA ASP A 119 0.36 11.17 11.08
C ASP A 119 -0.73 11.02 10.02
N ASP A 120 -0.68 11.78 8.92
CA ASP A 120 -1.66 11.66 7.83
C ASP A 120 -1.55 10.29 7.14
N ARG A 121 -0.32 9.81 6.93
CA ARG A 121 -0.07 8.48 6.35
C ARG A 121 -0.51 7.36 7.30
N MET A 122 -0.32 7.56 8.60
CA MET A 122 -0.82 6.64 9.62
C MET A 122 -2.35 6.61 9.69
N ALA A 123 -3.02 7.75 9.52
CA ALA A 123 -4.47 7.79 9.44
C ALA A 123 -4.98 6.95 8.27
N VAL A 124 -4.37 7.08 7.08
CA VAL A 124 -4.68 6.22 5.92
C VAL A 124 -4.50 4.73 6.25
N LEU A 125 -3.38 4.36 6.90
CA LEU A 125 -3.15 2.97 7.29
C LEU A 125 -4.22 2.44 8.26
N ARG A 126 -4.60 3.24 9.26
CA ARG A 126 -5.66 2.90 10.21
C ARG A 126 -6.98 2.64 9.49
N HIS A 127 -7.43 3.59 8.67
CA HIS A 127 -8.68 3.46 7.92
C HIS A 127 -8.69 2.22 7.01
N LEU A 128 -7.56 1.93 6.35
CA LEU A 128 -7.45 0.73 5.51
C LEU A 128 -7.53 -0.57 6.32
N LEU A 129 -6.94 -0.61 7.52
CA LEU A 129 -6.99 -1.79 8.40
C LEU A 129 -8.36 -1.96 9.06
N GLU A 130 -9.00 -0.86 9.46
CA GLU A 130 -10.37 -0.83 10.01
C GLU A 130 -11.40 -1.33 8.99
N GLU A 131 -11.25 -0.94 7.71
CA GLU A 131 -12.10 -1.40 6.60
C GLU A 131 -11.67 -2.76 6.02
N GLY A 132 -11.10 -3.63 6.85
CA GLY A 132 -10.82 -5.04 6.51
C GLY A 132 -9.59 -5.26 5.63
N GLY A 133 -8.68 -4.29 5.56
CA GLY A 133 -7.38 -4.47 4.90
C GLY A 133 -6.57 -5.58 5.58
N ASN A 134 -6.13 -6.56 4.80
CA ASN A 134 -5.37 -7.70 5.34
C ASN A 134 -3.90 -7.32 5.60
N PRO A 135 -3.42 -7.23 6.86
CA PRO A 135 -2.03 -6.94 7.18
C PRO A 135 -1.05 -8.05 6.76
N ASN A 136 -1.57 -9.26 6.55
CA ASN A 136 -0.83 -10.45 6.14
C ASN A 136 -0.91 -10.72 4.64
N ALA A 137 -1.48 -9.79 3.86
CA ALA A 137 -1.43 -9.89 2.40
C ALA A 137 0.03 -9.93 1.94
N GLN A 138 0.32 -10.85 1.03
CA GLN A 138 1.62 -10.95 0.36
C GLN A 138 1.53 -10.34 -1.02
N ASP A 139 2.58 -9.70 -1.50
CA ASP A 139 2.76 -9.38 -2.92
C ASP A 139 3.28 -10.60 -3.72
N ASP A 140 3.56 -10.44 -5.00
CA ASP A 140 4.05 -11.55 -5.84
C ASP A 140 5.46 -12.01 -5.47
N ASP A 141 6.23 -11.17 -4.75
CA ASP A 141 7.52 -11.52 -4.16
C ASP A 141 7.35 -12.22 -2.79
N GLY A 142 6.11 -12.48 -2.35
CA GLY A 142 5.77 -13.01 -1.03
C GLY A 142 5.93 -12.00 0.11
N THR A 143 6.26 -10.75 -0.20
CA THR A 143 6.54 -9.70 0.77
C THR A 143 5.25 -9.25 1.43
N THR A 144 5.22 -9.15 2.76
CA THR A 144 4.09 -8.55 3.49
C THR A 144 4.37 -7.09 3.82
N ALA A 145 3.33 -6.35 4.22
CA ALA A 145 3.45 -4.99 4.77
C ALA A 145 4.54 -4.90 5.87
N LEU A 146 4.64 -5.91 6.75
CA LEU A 146 5.61 -5.94 7.83
C LEU A 146 7.07 -6.06 7.34
N HIS A 147 7.32 -6.81 6.27
CA HIS A 147 8.66 -6.89 5.65
C HIS A 147 9.14 -5.52 5.13
N ILE A 148 8.24 -4.74 4.52
CA ILE A 148 8.56 -3.40 4.01
C ILE A 148 8.87 -2.45 5.18
N VAL A 149 8.05 -2.51 6.24
CA VAL A 149 8.21 -1.65 7.42
C VAL A 149 9.51 -1.91 8.14
N ALA A 150 9.89 -3.17 8.29
CA ALA A 150 11.07 -3.59 9.04
C ALA A 150 12.36 -2.91 8.51
N VAL A 151 12.49 -2.75 7.19
CA VAL A 151 13.71 -2.18 6.59
C VAL A 151 13.64 -0.66 6.42
N ARG A 152 12.44 -0.08 6.23
CA ARG A 152 12.31 1.28 5.67
C ARG A 152 11.37 2.23 6.40
N SER A 153 10.50 1.76 7.30
CA SER A 153 9.50 2.63 7.94
C SER A 153 9.78 2.82 9.43
N PRO A 154 9.31 3.91 10.05
CA PRO A 154 9.47 4.16 11.49
C PRO A 154 8.74 3.13 12.36
N ARG A 155 9.22 2.93 13.60
CA ARG A 155 8.67 1.99 14.60
C ARG A 155 7.15 2.10 14.75
N ARG A 156 6.63 3.31 14.69
CA ARG A 156 5.21 3.61 14.91
C ARG A 156 4.29 2.91 13.88
N VAL A 157 4.76 2.70 12.65
CA VAL A 157 4.01 1.96 11.62
C VAL A 157 4.03 0.46 11.90
N LEU A 158 5.15 -0.05 12.42
CA LEU A 158 5.26 -1.45 12.82
C LEU A 158 4.29 -1.80 13.93
N GLN A 159 4.26 -0.99 15.00
CA GLN A 159 3.34 -1.21 16.11
C GLN A 159 1.89 -1.25 15.63
N LEU A 160 1.51 -0.31 14.75
CA LEU A 160 0.16 -0.30 14.19
C LEU A 160 -0.18 -1.60 13.45
N LEU A 161 0.71 -2.11 12.59
CA LEU A 161 0.44 -3.36 11.88
C LEU A 161 0.30 -4.56 12.84
N VAL A 162 1.14 -4.60 13.88
CA VAL A 162 1.13 -5.66 14.90
C VAL A 162 -0.15 -5.61 15.73
N ASP A 163 -0.59 -4.42 16.12
CA ASP A 163 -1.85 -4.21 16.86
C ASP A 163 -3.07 -4.73 16.07
N TYR A 164 -3.01 -4.70 14.73
CA TYR A 164 -4.03 -5.23 13.83
C TYR A 164 -3.78 -6.68 13.39
N GLY A 165 -2.86 -7.40 14.03
CA GLY A 165 -2.64 -8.84 13.83
C GLY A 165 -1.71 -9.20 12.66
N ALA A 166 -0.74 -8.34 12.34
CA ALA A 166 0.34 -8.70 11.42
C ALA A 166 1.19 -9.84 11.98
N ASN A 167 1.43 -10.85 11.14
CA ASN A 167 2.24 -12.01 11.48
C ASN A 167 3.74 -11.65 11.41
N ILE A 168 4.36 -11.55 12.58
CA ILE A 168 5.80 -11.29 12.74
C ILE A 168 6.69 -12.40 12.16
N HIS A 169 6.15 -13.61 11.98
CA HIS A 169 6.85 -14.78 11.43
C HIS A 169 6.49 -15.07 9.97
N ALA A 170 5.80 -14.15 9.28
CA ALA A 170 5.52 -14.31 7.85
C ALA A 170 6.83 -14.50 7.07
N ARG A 171 6.84 -15.39 6.06
CA ARG A 171 8.00 -15.62 5.22
C ARG A 171 7.79 -15.02 3.83
N ASP A 172 8.76 -14.25 3.35
CA ASP A 172 8.77 -13.75 1.97
C ASP A 172 9.02 -14.87 0.95
N GLY A 173 9.01 -14.55 -0.35
CA GLY A 173 9.25 -15.51 -1.43
C GLY A 173 10.66 -16.12 -1.44
N LYS A 174 11.59 -15.60 -0.63
CA LYS A 174 12.91 -16.17 -0.39
C LYS A 174 12.98 -16.96 0.93
N GLY A 175 11.83 -17.15 1.59
CA GLY A 175 11.72 -17.85 2.86
C GLY A 175 12.20 -17.05 4.06
N ARG A 176 12.40 -15.74 3.94
CA ARG A 176 12.96 -14.91 5.01
C ARG A 176 11.86 -14.31 5.87
N THR A 177 12.07 -14.21 7.19
CA THR A 177 11.20 -13.44 8.09
C THR A 177 11.52 -11.94 8.03
N PRO A 178 10.64 -11.04 8.51
CA PRO A 178 10.94 -9.61 8.62
C PRO A 178 12.23 -9.34 9.40
N LYS A 179 12.48 -10.09 10.49
CA LYS A 179 13.70 -9.99 11.30
C LYS A 179 14.95 -10.43 10.53
N GLU A 180 14.90 -11.57 9.84
CA GLU A 180 15.99 -12.06 8.99
C GLU A 180 16.31 -11.06 7.85
N LEU A 181 15.29 -10.39 7.33
CA LEU A 181 15.45 -9.35 6.30
C LEU A 181 16.19 -8.11 6.84
N VAL A 182 15.87 -7.65 8.04
CA VAL A 182 16.56 -6.53 8.72
C VAL A 182 18.01 -6.88 9.00
N GLN A 183 18.27 -8.08 9.50
CA GLN A 183 19.63 -8.56 9.76
C GLN A 183 20.47 -8.63 8.47
N LEU A 184 19.86 -9.08 7.37
CA LEU A 184 20.52 -9.10 6.06
C LEU A 184 20.83 -7.68 5.58
N ASP A 185 19.89 -6.74 5.67
CA ASP A 185 20.12 -5.35 5.25
C ASP A 185 21.23 -4.70 6.10
N HIS A 186 21.20 -4.92 7.42
CA HIS A 186 22.25 -4.47 8.33
C HIS A 186 23.62 -5.04 7.93
N ALA A 187 23.71 -6.35 7.69
CA ALA A 187 24.94 -7.01 7.26
C ALA A 187 25.48 -6.45 5.94
N LEU A 188 24.59 -6.13 4.98
CA LEU A 188 24.97 -5.51 3.70
C LEU A 188 25.50 -4.08 3.88
N GLN A 189 24.94 -3.31 4.81
CA GLN A 189 25.40 -1.95 5.12
C GLN A 189 26.75 -1.94 5.85
N THR A 190 27.02 -2.95 6.69
CA THR A 190 28.24 -3.04 7.50
C THR A 190 29.39 -3.79 6.83
N GLN A 191 29.22 -4.30 5.60
CA GLN A 191 30.32 -5.00 4.93
C GLN A 191 31.52 -4.07 4.72
N PRO A 192 32.75 -4.54 5.02
CA PRO A 192 33.95 -3.78 4.69
C PRO A 192 34.00 -3.59 3.16
N PRO A 193 34.48 -2.44 2.66
CA PRO A 193 34.55 -2.18 1.24
C PRO A 193 35.37 -3.28 0.58
N VAL A 194 34.73 -4.05 -0.31
CA VAL A 194 35.41 -5.05 -1.13
C VAL A 194 36.42 -4.28 -1.98
N LYS A 195 37.71 -4.32 -1.61
CA LYS A 195 38.79 -3.75 -2.42
C LYS A 195 38.82 -4.52 -3.74
N LYS A 196 38.10 -4.04 -4.75
CA LYS A 196 38.32 -4.51 -6.12
C LYS A 196 39.72 -4.06 -6.52
N PRO A 197 40.66 -4.99 -6.82
CA PRO A 197 41.97 -4.58 -7.29
C PRO A 197 41.78 -3.97 -8.69
N GLY A 198 42.07 -2.66 -8.82
CA GLY A 198 42.28 -2.03 -10.12
C GLY A 198 41.10 -1.28 -10.78
N SER A 199 40.37 -0.43 -10.05
CA SER A 199 39.51 0.58 -10.72
C SER A 199 39.92 1.99 -10.34
N CYS A 200 40.81 2.56 -11.15
CA CYS A 200 41.02 4.00 -11.21
C CYS A 200 39.75 4.67 -11.74
N ARG A 201 39.05 5.47 -10.94
CA ARG A 201 38.41 6.73 -11.37
C ARG A 201 37.67 7.36 -10.20
N GLY A 202 38.02 8.63 -9.96
CA GLY A 202 37.16 9.55 -9.26
C GLY A 202 35.80 9.59 -9.94
N SER A 203 34.76 9.42 -9.15
CA SER A 203 33.45 9.98 -9.36
C SER A 203 32.74 9.88 -8.03
N SER A 204 32.64 11.03 -7.37
CA SER A 204 31.70 11.27 -6.29
C SER A 204 30.31 10.89 -6.80
N ARG A 205 29.91 9.64 -6.56
CA ARG A 205 28.53 9.20 -6.59
C ARG A 205 28.32 8.36 -5.34
N ARG A 206 28.28 9.05 -4.18
CA ARG A 206 27.24 8.69 -3.21
C ARG A 206 25.92 9.06 -3.88
N SER A 207 25.49 8.16 -4.76
CA SER A 207 24.18 8.24 -5.38
C SER A 207 23.20 8.12 -4.23
N VAL A 208 22.53 9.23 -3.96
CA VAL A 208 21.41 9.40 -3.04
C VAL A 208 20.29 8.42 -3.37
N HIS A 209 20.51 7.13 -3.12
CA HIS A 209 19.43 6.18 -2.99
C HIS A 209 18.82 6.46 -1.62
N SER A 210 17.50 6.72 -1.62
CA SER A 210 16.56 6.75 -0.49
C SER A 210 17.21 6.43 0.85
N ARG A 211 17.19 7.35 1.83
CA ARG A 211 17.78 7.09 3.15
C ARG A 211 17.00 5.95 3.82
N GLY A 212 17.39 4.72 3.54
CA GLY A 212 16.98 3.56 4.31
C GLY A 212 17.49 3.72 5.74
N ARG A 213 16.93 2.91 6.65
CA ARG A 213 17.38 2.89 8.04
C ARG A 213 18.90 2.77 8.09
N GLY A 214 19.54 3.62 8.88
CA GLY A 214 20.96 3.48 9.17
C GLY A 214 21.24 2.18 9.95
N PRO A 215 22.50 1.74 10.06
CA PRO A 215 22.83 0.50 10.76
C PRO A 215 22.31 0.45 12.21
N ALA A 216 22.35 1.58 12.91
CA ALA A 216 21.81 1.70 14.27
C ALA A 216 20.28 1.57 14.33
N GLU A 217 19.55 2.17 13.38
CA GLU A 217 18.09 2.10 13.31
C GLU A 217 17.60 0.71 12.88
N LEU A 218 18.41 -0.04 12.13
CA LEU A 218 18.15 -1.45 11.83
C LEU A 218 18.33 -2.31 13.08
N LEU A 219 19.36 -2.05 13.90
CA LEU A 219 19.58 -2.77 15.15
C LEU A 219 18.41 -2.55 16.12
N GLU A 220 17.98 -1.30 16.29
CA GLU A 220 16.79 -0.96 17.09
C GLU A 220 15.56 -1.71 16.57
N MET A 221 15.40 -1.85 15.25
CA MET A 221 14.29 -2.62 14.69
C MET A 221 14.38 -4.12 15.00
N VAL A 222 15.58 -4.70 15.01
CA VAL A 222 15.76 -6.10 15.43
C VAL A 222 15.36 -6.27 16.89
N GLU A 223 15.79 -5.36 17.76
CA GLU A 223 15.43 -5.36 19.19
C GLU A 223 13.91 -5.29 19.38
N ILE A 224 13.24 -4.39 18.66
CA ILE A 224 11.76 -4.27 18.72
C ILE A 224 11.08 -5.56 18.24
N LEU A 225 11.54 -6.16 17.15
CA LEU A 225 10.98 -7.43 16.66
C LEU A 225 11.23 -8.56 17.68
N GLU A 226 12.38 -8.58 18.36
CA GLU A 226 12.69 -9.53 19.42
C GLU A 226 11.82 -9.34 20.67
N GLU A 227 11.55 -8.09 21.06
CA GLU A 227 10.61 -7.77 22.14
C GLU A 227 9.21 -8.32 21.81
N LEU A 228 8.72 -8.08 20.59
CA LEU A 228 7.41 -8.58 20.14
C LEU A 228 7.34 -10.11 20.05
N GLU A 229 8.44 -10.77 19.70
CA GLU A 229 8.57 -12.23 19.76
C GLU A 229 8.49 -12.74 21.20
N ALA A 230 9.17 -12.08 22.14
CA ALA A 230 9.19 -12.44 23.55
C ALA A 230 7.83 -12.26 24.24
N ASP A 231 7.06 -11.24 23.83
CA ASP A 231 5.71 -10.97 24.32
C ASP A 231 4.66 -11.97 23.80
N GLY A 232 5.04 -12.92 22.94
CA GLY A 232 4.14 -13.95 22.43
C GLY A 232 3.12 -13.42 21.42
N VAL A 233 3.35 -12.23 20.85
CA VAL A 233 2.50 -11.58 19.84
C VAL A 233 2.72 -12.27 18.48
N GLY A 234 2.35 -13.54 18.39
CA GLY A 234 2.59 -14.36 17.19
C GLY A 234 1.77 -15.65 17.10
N GLY A 235 0.92 -15.95 18.09
CA GLY A 235 0.16 -17.20 18.15
C GLY A 235 -1.33 -17.06 17.81
N GLY A 236 -1.69 -17.07 16.53
CA GLY A 236 -3.04 -17.47 16.06
C GLY A 236 -4.20 -16.46 16.27
N PRO A 237 -5.37 -16.70 15.62
CA PRO A 237 -6.39 -15.69 15.40
C PRO A 237 -7.25 -15.47 16.66
N ALA A 238 -7.01 -14.38 17.39
CA ALA A 238 -7.79 -14.03 18.58
C ALA A 238 -8.33 -12.59 18.58
N ALA A 239 -8.39 -11.92 17.42
CA ALA A 239 -8.91 -10.54 17.32
C ALA A 239 -10.12 -10.40 16.38
N THR A 240 -10.99 -11.42 16.28
CA THR A 240 -12.30 -11.29 15.59
C THR A 240 -13.46 -11.05 16.57
N ALA A 241 -13.19 -10.72 17.83
CA ALA A 241 -14.23 -10.65 18.88
C ALA A 241 -14.45 -9.27 19.52
N ALA A 242 -14.14 -8.16 18.84
CA ALA A 242 -14.35 -6.82 19.41
C ALA A 242 -14.86 -5.74 18.45
N PHE A 243 -15.62 -6.09 17.41
CA PHE A 243 -16.56 -5.14 16.81
C PHE A 243 -17.98 -5.51 17.24
N GLY A 244 -18.41 -4.85 18.30
CA GLY A 244 -19.72 -5.02 18.90
C GLY A 244 -20.84 -4.77 17.89
N THR A 245 -21.64 -5.79 17.68
CA THR A 245 -23.02 -5.68 17.22
C THR A 245 -23.84 -4.92 18.25
N VAL A 246 -24.09 -3.63 18.02
CA VAL A 246 -25.16 -2.84 18.66
C VAL A 246 -25.62 -1.88 17.56
N SER A 247 -26.76 -2.03 16.88
CA SER A 247 -28.11 -2.19 17.44
C SER A 247 -29.09 -2.68 16.36
N GLU A 248 -29.69 -3.84 16.57
CA GLU A 248 -31.05 -4.12 16.08
C GLU A 248 -31.91 -4.56 17.27
N GLU A 249 -33.17 -4.11 17.24
CA GLU A 249 -34.29 -4.37 18.17
C GLU A 249 -34.16 -3.78 19.58
N LYS A 250 -35.15 -3.14 20.19
CA LYS A 250 -36.62 -3.06 20.03
C LYS A 250 -37.03 -1.85 20.90
N VAL A 251 -38.13 -1.13 20.71
CA VAL A 251 -39.43 -1.49 21.27
C VAL A 251 -40.43 -0.40 20.84
N SER A 252 -41.53 -0.88 20.27
CA SER A 252 -42.82 -0.21 20.07
C SER A 252 -43.37 0.45 21.34
N SER A 253 -44.21 1.47 21.17
CA SER A 253 -45.31 1.88 22.06
C SER A 253 -45.06 3.12 22.93
N HIS A 254 -45.71 4.24 22.60
CA HIS A 254 -46.80 4.82 23.40
C HIS A 254 -47.42 6.06 22.72
N LYS A 255 -48.74 5.96 22.47
CA LYS A 255 -49.78 6.99 22.32
C LYS A 255 -49.55 8.21 21.43
#